data_AF-A0A356PAI3-F1
#
_entry.id   AF-A0A356PAI3-F1
#
_cell.length_a   1.000
_cell.length_b   1.000
_cell.length_c   1.000
_cell.angle_alpha   90.00
_cell.angle_beta   90.00
_cell.angle_gamma   90.00
#
_symmetry.space_group_name_H-M   'P 1'
#
loop_
_entity.id
_entity.type
_entity.pdbx_description
1 polymer ?
#
loop_
_entity_poly.entity_id
_entity_poly.type
_entity_poly.pdbx_seq_one_letter_code
_entity_poly.pdbx_strand_id
1 'polypeptide(L)'
;MNFEQIYYANSQHKEHFLALLTQKHSNESGYYSAYYILTSTKEIWSATKRHTTLEVIDFAKILEQGFPSHHKALILLAEHLYMASTSFDLDRALGSWDQPSYSVALQAIKLRWTLSRESMEDFLE
;
A
#
# COMPACT_ATOMS: atom_id res chain seq x y z
N MET A 1 13.76 1.83 -9.26
CA MET A 1 13.68 2.35 -7.86
C MET A 1 14.51 1.51 -6.90
N ASN A 2 15.09 2.06 -5.80
CA ASN A 2 15.78 1.27 -4.77
C ASN A 2 14.89 1.06 -3.53
N PHE A 3 14.31 -0.12 -3.39
CA PHE A 3 13.41 -0.47 -2.27
C PHE A 3 14.10 -0.51 -0.90
N GLU A 4 15.43 -0.59 -0.84
CA GLU A 4 16.16 -0.58 0.45
C GLU A 4 16.17 0.80 1.11
N GLN A 5 15.98 1.87 0.33
CA GLN A 5 16.19 3.27 0.73
C GLN A 5 14.89 4.07 0.84
N ILE A 6 13.73 3.42 0.72
CA ILE A 6 12.45 4.09 0.95
C ILE A 6 12.15 4.23 2.44
N TYR A 7 11.20 5.09 2.77
CA TYR A 7 10.68 5.16 4.12
C TYR A 7 10.02 3.83 4.51
N TYR A 8 10.22 3.40 5.75
CA TYR A 8 9.46 2.33 6.38
C TYR A 8 9.10 2.77 7.79
N ALA A 9 7.85 2.53 8.19
CA ALA A 9 7.37 2.84 9.54
C ALA A 9 8.20 2.17 10.65
N ASN A 10 8.74 0.98 10.39
CA ASN A 10 9.62 0.22 11.28
C ASN A 10 10.31 -0.92 10.50
N SER A 11 11.19 -1.66 11.16
CA SER A 11 11.92 -2.79 10.56
C SER A 11 11.02 -3.94 10.10
N GLN A 12 9.92 -4.23 10.80
CA GLN A 12 9.00 -5.31 10.41
C GLN A 12 8.25 -4.96 9.13
N HIS A 13 7.85 -3.70 8.97
CA HIS A 13 7.28 -3.20 7.73
C HIS A 13 8.24 -3.40 6.56
N LYS A 14 9.52 -3.07 6.74
CA LYS A 14 10.56 -3.34 5.73
C LYS A 14 10.67 -4.83 5.39
N GLU A 15 10.80 -5.68 6.40
CA GLU A 15 10.93 -7.12 6.22
C GLU A 15 9.75 -7.72 5.46
N HIS A 16 8.52 -7.42 5.88
CA HIS A 16 7.31 -7.93 5.22
C HIS A 16 7.19 -7.44 3.77
N PHE A 17 7.49 -6.17 3.51
CA PHE A 17 7.41 -5.61 2.16
C PHE A 17 8.47 -6.21 1.23
N LEU A 18 9.72 -6.31 1.67
CA LEU A 18 10.80 -6.90 0.86
C LEU A 18 10.59 -8.39 0.59
N ALA A 19 10.00 -9.13 1.54
CA ALA A 19 9.66 -10.54 1.33
C ALA A 19 8.69 -10.73 0.14
N LEU A 20 7.78 -9.77 -0.08
CA LEU A 20 6.88 -9.79 -1.23
C LEU A 20 7.61 -9.55 -2.55
N LEU A 21 8.58 -8.62 -2.59
CA LEU A 21 9.28 -8.25 -3.83
C LEU A 21 10.04 -9.41 -4.48
N THR A 22 10.31 -10.48 -3.73
CA THR A 22 10.90 -11.72 -4.27
C THR A 22 9.95 -12.51 -5.16
N GLN A 23 8.68 -12.08 -5.29
CA GLN A 23 7.59 -12.80 -5.95
C GLN A 23 6.98 -11.91 -7.05
N LYS A 24 7.11 -12.31 -8.31
CA LYS A 24 6.77 -11.49 -9.51
C LYS A 24 5.25 -11.43 -9.76
N HIS A 25 4.69 -10.26 -10.10
CA HIS A 25 3.24 -10.06 -10.30
C HIS A 25 2.87 -9.27 -11.57
N SER A 26 1.62 -9.40 -12.05
CA SER A 26 1.12 -8.82 -13.31
C SER A 26 0.54 -7.39 -13.20
N ASN A 27 0.34 -6.86 -11.99
CA ASN A 27 -0.04 -5.46 -11.72
C ASN A 27 0.87 -4.87 -10.63
N GLU A 28 2.16 -4.83 -10.94
CA GLU A 28 3.23 -4.60 -9.98
C GLU A 28 3.04 -3.30 -9.19
N SER A 29 2.75 -2.18 -9.85
CA SER A 29 2.72 -0.89 -9.18
C SER A 29 1.57 -0.77 -8.17
N GLY A 30 0.36 -1.21 -8.54
CA GLY A 30 -0.82 -1.15 -7.69
C GLY A 30 -0.74 -2.08 -6.50
N TYR A 31 -0.38 -3.33 -6.79
CA TYR A 31 -0.25 -4.35 -5.78
C TYR A 31 0.86 -4.01 -4.77
N TYR A 32 2.05 -3.60 -5.24
CA TYR A 32 3.14 -3.21 -4.34
C TYR A 32 2.78 -2.01 -3.47
N SER A 33 2.08 -1.02 -4.02
CA SER A 33 1.68 0.18 -3.26
C SER A 33 0.65 -0.14 -2.18
N ALA A 34 -0.33 -0.98 -2.51
CA ALA A 34 -1.30 -1.44 -1.55
C ALA A 34 -0.65 -2.31 -0.45
N TYR A 35 0.15 -3.29 -0.85
CA TYR A 35 0.80 -4.21 0.09
C TYR A 35 1.78 -3.50 1.02
N TYR A 36 2.51 -2.49 0.53
CA TYR A 36 3.32 -1.60 1.36
C TYR A 36 2.48 -0.98 2.49
N ILE A 37 1.31 -0.42 2.18
CA ILE A 37 0.42 0.13 3.22
C ILE A 37 -0.06 -0.98 4.18
N LEU A 38 -0.50 -2.12 3.67
CA LEU A 38 -1.09 -3.20 4.48
C LEU A 38 -0.08 -3.84 5.45
N THR A 39 1.21 -3.72 5.16
CA THR A 39 2.29 -4.23 6.02
C THR A 39 2.89 -3.16 6.94
N SER A 40 2.36 -1.93 6.91
CA SER A 40 2.97 -0.77 7.57
C SER A 40 2.97 -0.81 9.10
N THR A 41 1.95 -1.41 9.71
CA THR A 41 1.83 -1.56 11.16
C THR A 41 1.42 -2.98 11.52
N LYS A 42 1.71 -3.38 12.77
CA LYS A 42 1.32 -4.71 13.27
C LYS A 42 -0.20 -4.88 13.26
N GLU A 43 -0.93 -3.82 13.59
CA GLU A 43 -2.39 -3.77 13.67
C GLU A 43 -3.02 -3.97 12.29
N ILE A 44 -2.58 -3.19 11.28
CA ILE A 44 -3.07 -3.32 9.91
C ILE A 44 -2.70 -4.70 9.36
N TRP A 45 -1.43 -5.13 9.53
CA TRP A 45 -0.98 -6.41 8.98
C TRP A 45 -1.72 -7.60 9.59
N SER A 46 -1.89 -7.61 10.92
CA SER A 46 -2.57 -8.72 11.60
C SER A 46 -4.03 -8.87 11.16
N ALA A 47 -4.71 -7.76 10.88
CA ALA A 47 -6.08 -7.76 10.40
C ALA A 47 -6.20 -8.12 8.91
N THR A 48 -5.22 -7.73 8.09
CA THR A 48 -5.33 -7.80 6.63
C THR A 48 -4.70 -9.05 6.03
N LYS A 49 -3.65 -9.62 6.64
CA LYS A 49 -2.84 -10.71 6.08
C LYS A 49 -3.63 -11.92 5.57
N ARG A 50 -4.75 -12.28 6.20
CA ARG A 50 -5.58 -13.43 5.80
C ARG A 50 -6.42 -13.18 4.54
N HIS A 51 -6.54 -11.92 4.14
CA HIS A 51 -7.28 -11.43 2.96
C HIS A 51 -6.35 -10.82 1.91
N THR A 52 -5.03 -10.95 2.12
CA THR A 52 -3.99 -10.48 1.23
C THR A 52 -3.22 -11.71 0.76
N THR A 53 -3.53 -12.18 -0.44
CA THR A 53 -2.72 -13.19 -1.12
C THR A 53 -1.83 -12.51 -2.14
N LEU A 54 -0.83 -13.23 -2.65
CA LEU A 54 0.06 -12.73 -3.70
C LEU A 54 -0.72 -12.19 -4.90
N GLU A 55 -1.84 -12.85 -5.24
CA GLU A 55 -2.62 -12.55 -6.43
C GLU A 55 -3.69 -11.48 -6.21
N VAL A 56 -4.31 -11.45 -5.03
CA VAL A 56 -5.51 -10.67 -4.77
C VAL A 56 -5.50 -10.09 -3.37
N ILE A 57 -5.95 -8.84 -3.28
CA ILE A 57 -6.26 -8.17 -2.02
C ILE A 57 -7.77 -7.99 -1.93
N ASP A 58 -8.42 -8.65 -0.97
CA ASP A 58 -9.86 -8.52 -0.75
C ASP A 58 -10.16 -7.35 0.21
N PHE A 59 -10.25 -6.15 -0.36
CA PHE A 59 -10.53 -4.92 0.38
C PHE A 59 -11.92 -4.92 1.04
N ALA A 60 -12.91 -5.59 0.45
CA ALA A 60 -14.24 -5.70 1.03
C ALA A 60 -14.18 -6.46 2.36
N LYS A 61 -13.52 -7.62 2.38
CA LYS A 61 -13.32 -8.42 3.60
C LYS A 61 -12.43 -7.74 4.62
N ILE A 62 -11.44 -6.97 4.17
CA ILE A 62 -10.61 -6.16 5.07
C ILE A 62 -11.49 -5.13 5.77
N LEU A 63 -12.18 -4.28 5.01
CA LEU A 63 -12.93 -3.14 5.56
C LEU A 63 -14.12 -3.55 6.45
N GLU A 64 -14.69 -4.75 6.25
CA GLU A 64 -15.70 -5.35 7.14
C GLU A 64 -15.25 -5.47 8.60
N GLN A 65 -13.94 -5.57 8.87
CA GLN A 65 -13.42 -5.78 10.23
C GLN A 65 -13.55 -4.57 11.16
N GLY A 66 -13.74 -3.38 10.60
CA GLY A 66 -13.80 -2.13 11.35
C GLY A 66 -12.42 -1.66 11.81
N PHE A 67 -12.01 -0.48 11.38
CA PHE A 67 -10.73 0.12 11.73
C PHE A 67 -10.91 1.50 12.35
N PRO A 68 -10.00 1.92 13.25
CA PRO A 68 -9.85 3.32 13.63
C PRO A 68 -9.70 4.23 12.40
N SER A 69 -10.10 5.50 12.50
CA SER A 69 -10.16 6.43 11.37
C SER A 69 -8.85 6.54 10.58
N HIS A 70 -7.69 6.64 11.26
CA HIS A 70 -6.38 6.76 10.63
C HIS A 70 -5.99 5.50 9.83
N HIS A 71 -6.15 4.31 10.43
CA HIS A 71 -5.91 3.03 9.73
C HIS A 71 -6.90 2.82 8.58
N LYS A 72 -8.18 3.18 8.79
CA LYS A 72 -9.20 3.09 7.75
C LYS A 72 -8.84 3.95 6.54
N ALA A 73 -8.40 5.19 6.77
CA ALA A 73 -7.97 6.08 5.69
C ALA A 73 -6.76 5.52 4.92
N LEU A 74 -5.79 4.91 5.61
CA LEU A 74 -4.69 4.20 4.94
C LEU A 74 -5.17 3.04 4.09
N ILE A 75 -6.08 2.21 4.61
CA ILE A 75 -6.61 1.05 3.87
C ILE A 75 -7.41 1.49 2.64
N LEU A 76 -8.20 2.56 2.76
CA LEU A 76 -8.92 3.15 1.63
C LEU A 76 -7.95 3.74 0.58
N LEU A 77 -6.82 4.31 1.01
CA LEU A 77 -5.77 4.72 0.09
C LEU A 77 -5.17 3.49 -0.61
N ALA A 78 -4.91 2.40 0.11
CA ALA A 78 -4.40 1.17 -0.47
C ALA A 78 -5.36 0.59 -1.52
N GLU A 79 -6.67 0.60 -1.25
CA GLU A 79 -7.71 0.17 -2.19
C GLU A 79 -7.70 1.04 -3.45
N HIS A 80 -7.68 2.36 -3.27
CA HIS A 80 -7.60 3.33 -4.35
C HIS A 80 -6.35 3.13 -5.22
N LEU A 81 -5.18 3.00 -4.56
CA LEU A 81 -3.91 2.73 -5.22
C LEU A 81 -3.85 1.34 -5.84
N TYR A 82 -4.66 0.37 -5.44
CA TYR A 82 -4.71 -0.96 -6.07
C TYR A 82 -5.59 -0.93 -7.32
N MET A 83 -6.83 -0.46 -7.18
CA MET A 83 -7.85 -0.46 -8.22
C MET A 83 -7.70 0.67 -9.24
N ALA A 84 -6.84 1.66 -8.98
CA ALA A 84 -6.80 2.91 -9.72
C ALA A 84 -8.19 3.58 -9.84
N SER A 85 -9.00 3.46 -8.78
CA SER A 85 -10.31 4.11 -8.71
C SER A 85 -10.15 5.62 -8.59
N THR A 86 -11.20 6.42 -8.77
CA THR A 86 -11.13 7.89 -8.65
C THR A 86 -11.69 8.43 -7.33
N SER A 87 -12.17 7.57 -6.42
CA SER A 87 -13.03 7.97 -5.31
C SER A 87 -12.36 8.07 -3.93
N PHE A 88 -11.07 8.37 -3.85
CA PHE A 88 -10.39 8.59 -2.57
C PHE A 88 -10.52 10.03 -2.09
N ASP A 89 -11.14 10.22 -0.92
CA ASP A 89 -11.27 11.53 -0.25
C ASP A 89 -9.98 11.87 0.51
N LEU A 90 -9.05 12.54 -0.20
CA LEU A 90 -7.76 12.94 0.34
C LEU A 90 -7.89 13.94 1.49
N ASP A 91 -8.79 14.92 1.39
CA ASP A 91 -8.96 15.96 2.40
C ASP A 91 -9.36 15.36 3.75
N ARG A 92 -10.31 14.42 3.74
CA ARG A 92 -10.70 13.69 4.93
C ARG A 92 -9.58 12.81 5.46
N ALA A 93 -8.82 12.17 4.58
CA ALA A 93 -7.70 11.31 4.99
C ALA A 93 -6.59 12.11 5.69
N LEU A 94 -6.21 13.27 5.13
CA LEU A 94 -5.22 14.18 5.71
C LEU A 94 -5.61 14.66 7.11
N GLY A 95 -6.90 14.93 7.35
CA GLY A 95 -7.41 15.28 8.68
C GLY A 95 -7.35 14.16 9.71
N SER A 96 -7.08 12.91 9.29
CA SER A 96 -7.06 11.73 10.15
C SER A 96 -5.67 11.14 10.40
N TRP A 97 -4.69 11.45 9.54
CA TRP A 97 -3.36 10.86 9.63
C TRP A 97 -2.44 11.62 10.59
N ASP A 98 -1.77 10.85 11.43
CA ASP A 98 -0.60 11.33 12.17
C ASP A 98 0.66 11.28 11.27
N GLN A 99 1.78 11.78 11.80
CA GLN A 99 3.02 11.88 11.03
C GLN A 99 3.51 10.53 10.45
N PRO A 100 3.49 9.40 11.21
CA PRO A 100 3.81 8.09 10.65
C PRO A 100 2.86 7.67 9.52
N SER A 101 1.54 7.80 9.73
CA SER A 101 0.54 7.43 8.71
C SER A 101 0.70 8.26 7.44
N TYR A 102 0.93 9.56 7.59
CA TYR A 102 1.20 10.47 6.48
C TYR A 102 2.46 10.07 5.69
N SER A 103 3.54 9.72 6.39
CA SER A 103 4.80 9.30 5.76
C SER A 103 4.63 7.98 4.98
N VAL A 104 3.87 7.04 5.54
CA VAL A 104 3.48 5.79 4.85
C VAL A 104 2.65 6.10 3.60
N ALA A 105 1.59 6.90 3.73
CA ALA A 105 0.72 7.28 2.61
C ALA A 105 1.51 7.91 1.46
N LEU A 106 2.36 8.89 1.77
CA LEU A 106 3.18 9.58 0.77
C LEU A 106 4.15 8.63 0.06
N GLN A 107 4.80 7.73 0.80
CA GLN A 107 5.71 6.75 0.22
C GLN A 107 4.97 5.76 -0.70
N ALA A 108 3.76 5.33 -0.33
CA ALA A 108 2.93 4.45 -1.15
C ALA A 108 2.49 5.11 -2.46
N ILE A 109 2.12 6.39 -2.42
CA ILE A 109 1.77 7.16 -3.63
C ILE A 109 2.99 7.29 -4.56
N LYS A 110 4.16 7.62 -4.00
CA LYS A 110 5.42 7.69 -4.77
C LYS A 110 5.77 6.34 -5.40
N LEU A 111 5.56 5.26 -4.66
CA LEU A 111 5.80 3.89 -5.12
C LEU A 111 4.90 3.56 -6.33
N ARG A 112 3.58 3.83 -6.25
CA ARG A 112 2.63 3.63 -7.36
C ARG A 112 3.07 4.39 -8.59
N TRP A 113 3.38 5.67 -8.43
CA TRP A 113 3.76 6.53 -9.55
C TRP A 113 5.05 6.04 -10.22
N THR A 114 6.10 5.80 -9.45
CA THR A 114 7.42 5.43 -9.96
C THR A 114 7.36 4.13 -10.74
N LEU A 115 6.75 3.09 -10.15
CA LEU A 115 6.64 1.78 -10.77
C LEU A 115 5.74 1.78 -12.00
N SER A 116 4.66 2.59 -12.00
CA SER A 116 3.81 2.71 -13.19
C SER A 116 4.59 3.32 -14.36
N ARG A 117 5.50 4.26 -14.11
CA ARG A 117 6.35 4.84 -15.16
C ARG A 117 7.41 3.87 -15.66
N GLU A 118 8.12 3.20 -14.76
CA GLU A 118 9.11 2.18 -15.13
C GLU A 118 8.48 1.10 -16.02
N SER A 119 7.27 0.62 -15.68
CA SER A 119 6.54 -0.35 -16.52
C SER A 119 6.10 0.17 -17.90
N MET A 120 5.90 1.49 -18.05
CA MET A 120 5.58 2.10 -19.34
C MET A 120 6.82 2.27 -20.21
N GLU A 121 7.96 2.57 -19.61
CA GLU A 121 9.25 2.68 -20.31
C GLU A 121 9.67 1.29 -20.83
N ASP A 122 9.56 0.23 -20.03
CA ASP A 122 9.84 -1.17 -20.44
C ASP A 122 8.91 -1.68 -21.57
N PHE A 123 7.74 -1.07 -21.76
CA PHE A 123 6.81 -1.44 -22.84
C PHE A 123 7.13 -0.73 -24.18
N LEU A 124 7.88 0.36 -24.14
CA LEU A 124 8.22 1.18 -25.31
C LEU A 124 9.59 0.84 -25.91
N GLU A 125 10.40 0.01 -25.25
CA GLU A 125 11.65 -0.59 -25.76
C GLU A 125 11.41 -1.94 -26.47
#